data_AF-A0AAV2FU07-F1
#
_entry.id   AF-A0AAV2FU07-F1
#
_cell.length_a   1.000
_cell.length_b   1.000
_cell.length_c   1.000
_cell.angle_alpha   90.00
_cell.angle_beta   90.00
_cell.angle_gamma   90.00
#
_symmetry.space_group_name_H-M   'P 1'
#
loop_
_entity.id
_entity.type
_entity.pdbx_description
1 polymer ?
#
loop_
_entity_poly.entity_id
_entity_poly.type
_entity_poly.pdbx_seq_one_letter_code
_entity_poly.pdbx_strand_id
1 'polypeptide(L)'
;MGLKVLNRTHYSDISGRTCEAERLLVEAQGQVLDDPSTVNVALERELAIKCAELQADEESFHRQKSRASRINEGDGNSGFFHKYVKARNKRLTIDHLIDDTGQVILDVSQMGQMSVDFYRKLLGVPNPEVADLPVSYFESLLRTKLSQEDVVHLSKPVSREEVRAVFFSMAANLLGLTVTLMTFIKLTGR
;
A
#
# COMPACT_ATOMS: atom_id res chain seq x y z
N MET A 1 -24.38 -27.26 7.33
CA MET A 1 -24.14 -26.32 6.21
C MET A 1 -22.81 -26.69 5.56
N GLY A 2 -22.80 -27.12 4.30
CA GLY A 2 -21.58 -27.63 3.65
C GLY A 2 -20.61 -26.52 3.21
N LEU A 3 -19.31 -26.80 3.24
CA LEU A 3 -18.23 -25.89 2.83
C LEU A 3 -18.43 -25.29 1.43
N LYS A 4 -19.10 -26.01 0.51
CA LYS A 4 -19.47 -25.54 -0.82
C LYS A 4 -20.46 -24.36 -0.79
N VAL A 5 -21.42 -24.37 0.12
CA VAL A 5 -22.40 -23.29 0.26
C VAL A 5 -21.72 -22.05 0.81
N LEU A 6 -20.88 -22.20 1.83
CA LEU A 6 -20.14 -21.10 2.46
C LEU A 6 -19.14 -20.43 1.49
N ASN A 7 -18.45 -21.23 0.67
CA ASN A 7 -17.60 -20.69 -0.39
C ASN A 7 -18.42 -19.89 -1.42
N ARG A 8 -19.54 -20.45 -1.88
CA ARG A 8 -20.41 -19.79 -2.86
C ARG A 8 -21.11 -18.53 -2.33
N THR A 9 -21.32 -18.39 -1.03
CA THR A 9 -22.02 -17.22 -0.49
C THR A 9 -21.07 -16.10 -0.06
N HIS A 10 -19.87 -16.43 0.42
CA HIS A 10 -18.93 -15.43 0.96
C HIS A 10 -17.72 -15.16 0.08
N TYR A 11 -17.24 -16.16 -0.67
CA TYR A 11 -15.94 -16.10 -1.35
C TYR A 11 -16.02 -16.30 -2.88
N SER A 12 -17.19 -16.61 -3.42
CA SER A 12 -17.37 -16.63 -4.87
C SER A 12 -17.20 -15.23 -5.42
N ASP A 13 -16.35 -15.12 -6.44
CA ASP A 13 -16.09 -13.85 -7.13
C ASP A 13 -15.63 -12.72 -6.19
N ILE A 14 -14.86 -13.06 -5.15
CA ILE A 14 -14.31 -12.08 -4.21
C ILE A 14 -13.50 -10.99 -4.94
N SER A 15 -12.73 -11.36 -5.97
CA SER A 15 -11.97 -10.41 -6.78
C SER A 15 -12.85 -9.47 -7.59
N GLY A 16 -13.96 -9.96 -8.16
CA GLY A 16 -14.94 -9.10 -8.83
C GLY A 16 -15.59 -8.11 -7.86
N ARG A 17 -15.91 -8.57 -6.64
CA ARG A 17 -16.47 -7.71 -5.58
C ARG A 17 -15.49 -6.66 -5.08
N THR A 18 -14.21 -7.00 -4.87
CA THR A 18 -13.17 -6.03 -4.50
C THR A 18 -13.00 -4.98 -5.60
N CYS A 19 -12.90 -5.42 -6.86
CA CYS A 19 -12.77 -4.52 -8.02
C CYS A 19 -13.94 -3.52 -8.11
N GLU A 20 -15.18 -4.00 -7.93
CA GLU A 20 -16.35 -3.11 -7.95
C GLU A 20 -16.36 -2.15 -6.75
N ALA A 21 -15.93 -2.59 -5.57
CA ALA A 21 -15.81 -1.71 -4.40
C ALA A 21 -14.75 -0.62 -4.60
N GLU A 22 -13.60 -0.96 -5.20
CA GLU A 22 -12.56 0.01 -5.57
C GLU A 22 -13.09 1.02 -6.60
N ARG A 23 -13.82 0.55 -7.61
CA ARG A 23 -14.45 1.44 -8.61
C ARG A 23 -15.41 2.43 -7.95
N LEU A 24 -16.29 1.95 -7.07
CA LEU A 24 -17.25 2.79 -6.34
C LEU A 24 -16.55 3.78 -5.40
N LEU A 25 -15.47 3.36 -4.74
CA LEU A 25 -14.68 4.25 -3.87
C LEU A 25 -14.05 5.39 -4.69
N VAL A 26 -13.45 5.10 -5.84
CA VAL A 26 -12.87 6.12 -6.73
C VAL A 26 -13.95 7.09 -7.23
N GLU A 27 -15.13 6.59 -7.57
CA GLU A 27 -16.26 7.42 -7.99
C GLU A 27 -16.72 8.37 -6.87
N ALA A 28 -16.87 7.86 -5.64
CA ALA A 28 -17.23 8.67 -4.48
C ALA A 28 -16.13 9.69 -4.12
N GLN A 29 -14.85 9.34 -4.24
CA GLN A 29 -13.74 10.26 -4.05
C GLN A 29 -13.78 11.40 -5.08
N GLY A 30 -14.11 11.10 -6.35
CA GLY A 30 -14.36 12.13 -7.37
C GLY A 30 -15.49 13.08 -6.97
N GLN A 31 -16.60 12.55 -6.46
CA GLN A 31 -17.74 13.36 -5.99
C GLN A 31 -17.37 14.25 -4.81
N VAL A 32 -16.55 13.76 -3.87
CA VAL A 32 -16.06 14.57 -2.73
C VAL A 32 -15.11 15.67 -3.18
N LEU A 33 -14.29 15.44 -4.22
CA LEU A 33 -13.41 16.46 -4.80
C LEU A 33 -14.22 17.58 -5.47
N ASP A 34 -15.35 17.25 -6.11
CA ASP A 34 -16.24 18.22 -6.75
C ASP A 34 -17.13 18.96 -5.74
N ASP A 35 -17.70 18.25 -4.77
CA ASP A 35 -18.56 18.78 -3.70
C ASP A 35 -18.30 18.07 -2.36
N PRO A 36 -17.55 18.71 -1.43
CA PRO A 36 -17.26 18.15 -0.11
C PRO A 36 -18.44 18.34 0.86
N SER A 37 -19.63 17.88 0.46
CA SER A 37 -20.80 17.85 1.32
C SER A 37 -20.68 16.77 2.39
N THR A 38 -21.32 16.97 3.54
CA THR A 38 -21.33 15.97 4.63
C THR A 38 -21.88 14.61 4.19
N VAL A 39 -22.77 14.61 3.19
CA VAL A 39 -23.35 13.41 2.59
C VAL A 39 -22.29 12.67 1.75
N ASN A 40 -21.58 13.36 0.87
CA ASN A 40 -20.56 12.76 0.01
C ASN A 40 -19.39 12.22 0.84
N VAL A 41 -18.97 12.96 1.88
CA VAL A 41 -17.92 12.53 2.81
C VAL A 41 -18.34 11.29 3.61
N ALA A 42 -19.60 11.23 4.06
CA ALA A 42 -20.10 10.05 4.77
C ALA A 42 -20.17 8.82 3.85
N LEU A 43 -20.59 9.01 2.60
CA LEU A 43 -20.64 7.96 1.59
C LEU A 43 -19.24 7.43 1.23
N GLU A 44 -18.27 8.33 1.00
CA GLU A 44 -16.87 7.95 0.74
C GLU A 44 -16.33 7.12 1.89
N ARG A 45 -16.57 7.54 3.13
CA ARG A 45 -16.14 6.81 4.32
C ARG A 45 -16.76 5.41 4.42
N GLU A 46 -18.05 5.28 4.14
CA GLU A 46 -18.74 3.98 4.13
C GLU A 46 -18.14 3.04 3.08
N LEU A 47 -17.94 3.55 1.86
CA LEU A 47 -17.34 2.78 0.76
C LEU A 47 -15.88 2.43 1.04
N ALA A 48 -15.12 3.32 1.68
CA ALA A 48 -13.73 3.08 2.05
C ALA A 48 -13.61 1.94 3.07
N ILE A 49 -14.48 1.92 4.09
CA ILE A 49 -14.53 0.82 5.08
C ILE A 49 -14.87 -0.49 4.37
N LYS A 50 -15.91 -0.50 3.53
CA LYS A 50 -16.34 -1.69 2.80
C LYS A 50 -15.28 -2.22 1.83
N CYS A 51 -14.57 -1.31 1.15
CA CYS A 51 -13.46 -1.65 0.26
C CYS A 51 -12.31 -2.29 1.06
N ALA A 52 -11.94 -1.71 2.20
CA ALA A 52 -10.89 -2.24 3.06
C ALA A 52 -11.25 -3.64 3.62
N GLU A 53 -12.51 -3.87 4.00
CA GLU A 53 -12.99 -5.18 4.43
C GLU A 53 -12.88 -6.23 3.33
N LEU A 54 -13.32 -5.90 2.10
CA LEU A 54 -13.23 -6.81 0.95
C LEU A 54 -11.79 -7.12 0.56
N GLN A 55 -10.90 -6.12 0.59
CA GLN A 55 -9.47 -6.32 0.36
C GLN A 55 -8.84 -7.25 1.41
N ALA A 56 -9.22 -7.10 2.69
CA ALA A 56 -8.74 -7.96 3.77
C ALA A 56 -9.25 -9.41 3.63
N ASP A 57 -10.51 -9.58 3.23
CA ASP A 57 -11.10 -10.90 2.94
C ASP A 57 -10.43 -11.54 1.72
N GLU A 58 -10.17 -10.78 0.66
CA GLU A 58 -9.48 -11.25 -0.55
C GLU A 58 -8.05 -11.67 -0.25
N GLU A 59 -7.31 -10.86 0.51
CA GLU A 59 -5.96 -11.20 0.96
C GLU A 59 -5.99 -12.50 1.78
N SER A 60 -6.95 -12.64 2.70
CA SER A 60 -7.13 -13.84 3.51
C SER A 60 -7.45 -15.07 2.66
N PHE A 61 -8.31 -14.92 1.65
CA PHE A 61 -8.65 -15.97 0.70
C PHE A 61 -7.41 -16.43 -0.09
N HIS A 62 -6.64 -15.51 -0.66
CA HIS A 62 -5.42 -15.84 -1.39
C HIS A 62 -4.34 -16.42 -0.50
N ARG A 63 -4.20 -15.94 0.75
CA ARG A 63 -3.29 -16.49 1.75
C ARG A 63 -3.63 -17.94 2.08
N GLN A 64 -4.90 -18.25 2.30
CA GLN A 64 -5.36 -19.63 2.55
C GLN A 64 -5.13 -20.52 1.34
N LYS A 65 -5.48 -20.04 0.12
CA LYS A 65 -5.27 -20.79 -1.13
C LYS A 65 -3.79 -21.10 -1.38
N SER A 66 -2.91 -20.14 -1.14
CA SER A 66 -1.46 -20.32 -1.23
C SER A 66 -0.93 -21.30 -0.19
N ARG A 67 -1.39 -21.21 1.06
CA ARG A 67 -1.04 -22.17 2.12
C ARG A 67 -1.52 -23.59 1.80
N ALA A 68 -2.73 -23.75 1.29
CA ALA A 68 -3.27 -25.04 0.89
C ALA A 68 -2.43 -25.67 -0.25
N SER A 69 -2.06 -24.89 -1.27
CA SER A 69 -1.11 -25.32 -2.31
C SER A 69 0.24 -25.73 -1.70
N ARG A 70 0.79 -24.94 -0.77
CA ARG A 70 2.06 -25.26 -0.11
C ARG A 70 2.01 -26.52 0.77
N ILE A 71 0.92 -26.76 1.50
CA ILE A 71 0.71 -27.99 2.29
C ILE A 71 0.63 -29.20 1.35
N ASN A 72 -0.10 -29.06 0.24
CA ASN A 72 -0.26 -30.11 -0.76
C ASN A 72 1.06 -30.45 -1.49
N GLU A 73 1.96 -29.46 -1.62
CA GLU A 73 3.27 -29.58 -2.27
C GLU A 73 4.41 -29.94 -1.27
N GLY A 74 4.07 -30.15 0.02
CA GLY A 74 4.90 -30.77 1.05
C GLY A 74 5.69 -29.79 1.95
N ASP A 75 5.41 -29.84 3.26
CA ASP A 75 5.99 -28.99 4.32
C ASP A 75 7.34 -29.49 4.89
N GLY A 76 8.13 -30.21 4.11
CA GLY A 76 9.28 -30.96 4.63
C GLY A 76 10.57 -30.66 3.89
N ASN A 77 11.16 -29.47 4.11
CA ASN A 77 12.52 -29.12 3.63
C ASN A 77 12.80 -29.59 2.18
N SER A 78 11.75 -29.55 1.36
CA SER A 78 11.71 -30.25 0.09
C SER A 78 12.42 -29.42 -0.96
N GLY A 79 12.87 -30.04 -2.05
CA GLY A 79 13.42 -29.31 -3.20
C GLY A 79 12.47 -28.22 -3.71
N PHE A 80 11.16 -28.35 -3.47
CA PHE A 80 10.15 -27.34 -3.77
C PHE A 80 10.32 -26.07 -2.93
N PHE A 81 10.49 -26.17 -1.60
CA PHE A 81 10.70 -25.00 -0.74
C PHE A 81 11.95 -24.20 -1.16
N HIS A 82 13.06 -24.90 -1.40
CA HIS A 82 14.29 -24.25 -1.86
C HIS A 82 14.13 -23.60 -3.25
N LYS A 83 13.41 -24.25 -4.18
CA LYS A 83 13.07 -23.67 -5.49
C LYS A 83 12.18 -22.44 -5.34
N TYR A 84 11.17 -22.48 -4.48
CA TYR A 84 10.27 -21.36 -4.20
C TYR A 84 11.03 -20.16 -3.61
N VAL A 85 11.87 -20.38 -2.59
CA VAL A 85 12.69 -19.31 -1.99
C VAL A 85 13.67 -18.74 -3.02
N LYS A 86 14.32 -19.59 -3.81
CA LYS A 86 15.24 -19.14 -4.88
C LYS A 86 14.51 -18.33 -5.95
N ALA A 87 13.33 -18.76 -6.39
CA ALA A 87 12.50 -18.04 -7.35
C ALA A 87 11.99 -16.70 -6.79
N ARG A 88 11.58 -16.68 -5.51
CA ARG A 88 11.17 -15.46 -4.82
C ARG A 88 12.33 -14.46 -4.71
N ASN A 89 13.50 -14.91 -4.26
CA ASN A 89 14.68 -14.06 -4.15
C ASN A 89 15.07 -13.49 -5.51
N LYS A 90 15.10 -14.31 -6.56
CA LYS A 90 15.37 -13.85 -7.93
C LYS A 90 14.35 -12.82 -8.41
N ARG A 91 13.07 -12.98 -8.08
CA ARG A 91 12.02 -12.01 -8.45
C ARG A 91 12.10 -10.69 -7.68
N LEU A 92 12.57 -10.72 -6.43
CA LEU A 92 12.70 -9.54 -5.57
C LEU A 92 14.04 -8.82 -5.76
N THR A 93 15.01 -9.48 -6.40
CA THR A 93 16.31 -8.88 -6.69
C THR A 93 16.16 -8.05 -7.95
N ILE A 94 16.49 -6.77 -7.85
CA ILE A 94 16.67 -5.93 -9.03
C ILE A 94 18.05 -6.30 -9.58
N ASP A 95 18.08 -7.06 -10.68
CA ASP A 95 19.32 -7.58 -11.27
C ASP A 95 20.01 -6.57 -12.19
N HIS A 96 19.25 -5.65 -12.78
CA HIS A 96 19.77 -4.58 -13.64
C HIS A 96 18.77 -3.43 -13.74
N LEU A 97 19.30 -2.25 -14.07
CA LEU A 97 18.52 -1.10 -14.55
C LEU A 97 18.96 -0.72 -15.95
N ILE A 98 18.09 -0.07 -16.71
CA ILE A 98 18.39 0.43 -18.05
C ILE A 98 18.29 1.95 -18.00
N ASP A 99 19.36 2.62 -18.41
CA ASP A 99 19.42 4.08 -18.48
C ASP A 99 18.65 4.65 -19.68
N ASP A 100 18.41 5.96 -19.69
CA ASP A 100 17.76 6.72 -20.76
C ASP A 100 18.47 6.53 -22.13
N THR A 101 19.75 6.17 -22.10
CA THR A 101 20.59 5.88 -23.28
C THR A 101 20.49 4.43 -23.79
N GLY A 102 19.71 3.58 -23.10
CA GLY A 102 19.59 2.15 -23.39
C GLY A 102 20.73 1.29 -22.81
N GLN A 103 21.61 1.88 -22.00
CA GLN A 103 22.71 1.15 -21.36
C GLN A 103 22.21 0.33 -20.17
N VAL A 104 22.59 -0.95 -20.13
CA VAL A 104 22.28 -1.86 -19.01
C VAL A 104 23.30 -1.69 -17.89
N ILE A 105 22.84 -1.30 -16.71
CA ILE A 105 23.64 -1.18 -15.49
C ILE A 105 23.38 -2.40 -14.61
N LEU A 106 24.47 -3.09 -14.25
CA LEU A 106 24.47 -4.30 -13.40
C LEU A 106 25.06 -4.05 -12.01
N ASP A 107 25.77 -2.93 -11.82
CA ASP A 107 26.42 -2.60 -10.56
C ASP A 107 25.41 -2.02 -9.55
N VAL A 108 25.35 -2.60 -8.35
CA VAL A 108 24.38 -2.25 -7.32
C VAL A 108 24.55 -0.80 -6.84
N SER A 109 25.79 -0.31 -6.73
CA SER A 109 26.05 1.06 -6.31
C SER A 109 25.60 2.06 -7.39
N GLN A 110 25.88 1.77 -8.66
CA GLN A 110 25.40 2.57 -9.79
C GLN A 110 23.88 2.55 -9.92
N MET A 111 23.23 1.40 -9.69
CA MET A 111 21.77 1.31 -9.68
C MET A 111 21.14 2.16 -8.56
N GLY A 112 21.76 2.18 -7.39
CA GLY A 112 21.36 3.04 -6.28
C GLY A 112 21.46 4.52 -6.65
N GLN A 113 22.59 4.92 -7.26
CA GLN A 113 22.80 6.30 -7.71
C GLN A 113 21.80 6.70 -8.80
N MET A 114 21.57 5.84 -9.80
CA MET A 114 20.56 6.06 -10.83
C MET A 114 19.16 6.26 -10.23
N SER A 115 18.79 5.45 -9.22
CA SER A 115 17.51 5.61 -8.54
C SER A 115 17.41 6.97 -7.87
N VAL A 116 18.47 7.42 -7.19
CA VAL A 116 18.52 8.75 -6.57
C VAL A 116 18.38 9.85 -7.61
N ASP A 117 19.12 9.77 -8.72
CA ASP A 117 19.12 10.79 -9.76
C ASP A 117 17.78 10.84 -10.50
N PHE A 118 17.16 9.69 -10.77
CA PHE A 118 15.82 9.57 -11.32
C PHE A 118 14.80 10.27 -10.43
N TYR A 119 14.75 9.94 -9.14
CA TYR A 119 13.78 10.56 -8.22
C TYR A 119 14.08 12.04 -7.98
N ARG A 120 15.35 12.47 -8.00
CA ARG A 120 15.71 13.88 -7.96
C ARG A 120 15.17 14.65 -9.17
N LYS A 121 15.25 14.07 -10.37
CA LYS A 121 14.69 14.64 -11.59
C LYS A 121 13.17 14.63 -11.58
N LEU A 122 12.55 13.54 -11.11
CA LEU A 122 11.09 13.37 -11.04
C LEU A 122 10.45 14.36 -10.06
N LEU A 123 11.02 14.49 -8.86
CA LEU A 123 10.56 15.46 -7.86
C LEU A 123 10.94 16.89 -8.24
N GLY A 124 11.91 17.03 -9.15
CA GLY A 124 12.30 18.29 -9.75
C GLY A 124 13.10 19.20 -8.83
N VAL A 125 13.38 20.39 -9.35
CA VAL A 125 13.86 21.55 -8.60
C VAL A 125 12.69 22.51 -8.40
N PRO A 126 12.70 23.35 -7.34
CA PRO A 126 11.65 24.32 -7.11
C PRO A 126 11.40 25.15 -8.37
N ASN A 127 10.16 25.15 -8.87
CA ASN A 127 9.81 25.98 -10.03
C ASN A 127 9.91 27.46 -9.61
N PRO A 128 10.83 28.26 -10.18
CA PRO A 128 11.00 29.66 -9.80
C PRO A 128 9.74 30.50 -10.04
N GLU A 129 8.85 30.10 -10.96
CA GLU A 129 7.57 30.77 -11.20
C GLU A 129 6.55 30.55 -10.07
N VAL A 130 6.74 29.51 -9.27
CA VAL A 130 5.84 29.12 -8.16
C VAL A 130 6.48 29.44 -6.79
N ALA A 131 7.80 29.57 -6.74
CA ALA A 131 8.57 29.76 -5.51
C ALA A 131 8.23 31.08 -4.77
N ASP A 132 7.90 32.14 -5.51
CA ASP A 132 7.61 33.48 -4.96
C ASP A 132 6.11 33.83 -4.96
N LEU A 133 5.23 32.87 -5.26
CA LEU A 133 3.79 33.13 -5.23
C LEU A 133 3.31 33.32 -3.78
N PRO A 134 2.53 34.38 -3.50
CA PRO A 134 2.04 34.62 -2.15
C PRO A 134 1.06 33.51 -1.75
N VAL A 135 1.04 33.16 -0.47
CA VAL A 135 0.12 32.16 0.11
C VAL A 135 -1.34 32.46 -0.25
N SER A 136 -1.68 33.75 -0.35
CA SER A 136 -3.02 34.22 -0.77
C SER A 136 -3.44 33.76 -2.16
N TYR A 137 -2.50 33.54 -3.09
CA TYR A 137 -2.80 32.98 -4.41
C TYR A 137 -3.29 31.54 -4.29
N PHE A 138 -2.60 30.71 -3.51
CA PHE A 138 -3.04 29.33 -3.25
C PHE A 138 -4.37 29.27 -2.50
N GLU A 139 -4.58 30.15 -1.52
CA GLU A 139 -5.87 30.26 -0.84
C GLU A 139 -7.02 30.63 -1.78
N SER A 140 -6.76 31.35 -2.87
CA SER A 140 -7.77 31.70 -3.87
C SER A 140 -8.12 30.54 -4.80
N LEU A 141 -7.22 29.56 -4.94
CA LEU A 141 -7.44 28.35 -5.75
C LEU A 141 -8.27 27.30 -5.02
N LEU A 142 -8.24 27.32 -3.67
CA LEU A 142 -8.98 26.37 -2.84
C LEU A 142 -10.43 26.83 -2.68
N ARG A 143 -11.38 26.03 -3.19
CA ARG A 143 -12.82 26.28 -3.02
C ARG A 143 -13.29 26.11 -1.58
N THR A 144 -12.63 25.25 -0.82
CA THR A 144 -13.01 24.87 0.54
C THR A 144 -11.86 25.13 1.49
N LYS A 145 -12.14 25.83 2.59
CA LYS A 145 -11.16 26.10 3.66
C LYS A 145 -11.46 25.19 4.85
N LEU A 146 -10.41 24.70 5.50
CA LEU A 146 -10.50 23.96 6.75
C LEU A 146 -11.11 24.84 7.85
N SER A 147 -11.85 24.23 8.78
CA SER A 147 -12.30 24.92 9.98
C SER A 147 -11.09 25.37 10.81
N GLN A 148 -11.22 26.48 11.54
CA GLN A 148 -10.18 26.93 12.47
C GLN A 148 -9.84 25.85 13.51
N GLU A 149 -10.82 25.04 13.89
CA GLU A 149 -10.63 23.89 14.80
C GLU A 149 -9.74 22.81 14.17
N ASP A 150 -9.99 22.46 12.91
CA ASP A 150 -9.20 21.47 12.17
C ASP A 150 -7.77 21.94 11.95
N VAL A 151 -7.59 23.24 11.63
CA VAL A 151 -6.26 23.84 11.48
C VAL A 151 -5.47 23.72 12.77
N VAL A 152 -6.07 24.07 13.91
CA VAL A 152 -5.43 23.95 15.23
C VAL A 152 -5.13 22.49 15.56
N HIS A 153 -6.02 21.57 15.22
CA HIS A 153 -5.83 20.14 15.45
C HIS A 153 -4.65 19.58 14.61
N LEU A 154 -4.62 19.87 13.31
CA LEU A 154 -3.61 19.40 12.37
C LEU A 154 -2.23 20.06 12.56
N SER A 155 -2.19 21.23 13.21
CA SER A 155 -0.93 21.95 13.51
C SER A 155 -0.24 21.49 14.80
N LYS A 156 -0.82 20.51 15.52
CA LYS A 156 -0.21 19.98 16.76
C LYS A 156 1.05 19.17 16.42
N PRO A 157 2.10 19.25 17.26
CA PRO A 157 3.29 18.42 17.07
C PRO A 157 2.94 16.94 17.27
N VAL A 158 3.46 16.09 16.38
CA VAL A 158 3.27 14.65 16.44
C VAL A 158 3.90 14.10 17.73
N SER A 159 3.08 13.45 18.56
CA SER A 159 3.52 12.84 19.82
C SER A 159 4.04 11.41 19.62
N ARG A 160 4.89 10.96 20.54
CA ARG A 160 5.44 9.58 20.51
C ARG A 160 4.33 8.55 20.69
N GLU A 161 3.32 8.90 21.47
CA GLU A 161 2.16 8.08 21.78
C GLU A 161 1.29 7.85 20.54
N GLU A 162 1.05 8.89 19.73
CA GLU A 162 0.35 8.77 18.44
C GLU A 162 1.11 7.88 17.46
N VAL A 163 2.43 8.10 17.32
CA VAL A 163 3.28 7.26 16.47
C VAL A 163 3.24 5.81 16.92
N ARG A 164 3.31 5.57 18.24
CA ARG A 164 3.26 4.22 18.81
C ARG A 164 1.91 3.56 18.51
N ALA A 165 0.81 4.26 18.73
CA ALA A 165 -0.54 3.75 18.50
C ALA A 165 -0.76 3.37 17.03
N VAL A 166 -0.38 4.25 16.10
CA VAL A 166 -0.49 4.00 14.65
C VAL A 166 0.42 2.87 14.20
N PHE A 167 1.66 2.83 14.68
CA PHE A 167 2.60 1.76 14.34
C PHE A 167 2.07 0.37 14.74
N PHE A 168 1.47 0.27 15.93
CA PHE A 168 0.89 -1.00 16.39
C PHE A 168 -0.44 -1.34 15.73
N SER A 169 -1.24 -0.36 15.31
CA SER A 169 -2.48 -0.63 14.54
C SER A 169 -2.18 -1.06 13.10
N MET A 170 -1.16 -0.49 12.46
CA MET A 170 -0.69 -0.91 11.12
C MET A 170 -0.08 -2.32 11.13
N ALA A 171 0.59 -2.71 12.21
CA ALA A 171 1.21 -4.02 12.34
C ALA A 171 0.21 -5.20 12.32
N ALA A 172 -1.08 -4.95 12.61
CA ALA A 172 -2.13 -5.96 12.45
C ALA A 172 -2.33 -6.39 10.99
N ASN A 173 -2.12 -5.48 10.03
CA ASN A 173 -2.15 -5.79 8.59
C ASN A 173 -0.78 -6.27 8.08
N LEU A 174 0.30 -5.91 8.78
CA LEU A 174 1.68 -6.33 8.46
C LEU A 174 2.06 -7.72 9.03
N LEU A 175 1.10 -8.51 9.54
CA LEU A 175 1.34 -9.84 10.11
C LEU A 175 2.01 -10.84 9.13
N GLY A 176 2.08 -10.55 7.83
CA GLY A 176 2.90 -11.30 6.88
C GLY A 176 4.40 -10.91 6.88
N LEU A 177 4.70 -9.63 7.09
CA LEU A 177 6.06 -9.08 7.07
C LEU A 177 6.74 -9.24 8.44
N THR A 178 6.03 -9.00 9.54
CA THR A 178 6.62 -9.11 10.90
C THR A 178 7.00 -10.54 11.25
N VAL A 179 6.20 -11.53 10.86
CA VAL A 179 6.55 -12.95 11.05
C VAL A 179 7.81 -13.28 10.26
N THR A 180 7.95 -12.80 9.02
CA THR A 180 9.14 -13.07 8.20
C THR A 180 10.39 -12.35 8.75
N LEU A 181 10.28 -11.09 9.15
CA LEU A 181 11.38 -10.29 9.68
C LEU A 181 11.82 -10.77 11.07
N MET A 182 10.87 -11.14 11.94
CA MET A 182 11.15 -11.69 13.27
C MET A 182 11.77 -13.10 13.21
N THR A 183 11.39 -13.91 12.21
CA THR A 183 12.04 -15.21 11.99
C THR A 183 13.45 -15.03 11.44
N PHE A 184 13.67 -14.04 10.57
CA PHE A 184 15.00 -13.75 10.02
C PHE A 184 15.97 -13.23 11.10
N ILE A 185 15.53 -12.30 11.96
CA ILE A 185 16.35 -11.77 13.07
C ILE A 185 16.69 -12.85 14.10
N LYS A 186 15.78 -13.80 14.38
CA LYS A 186 16.08 -14.95 15.25
C LYS A 186 17.04 -15.97 14.62
N LEU A 187 17.11 -16.03 13.29
CA LEU A 187 18.00 -16.97 12.57
C LEU A 187 19.39 -16.37 12.30
N THR A 188 19.52 -15.04 12.23
CA THR A 188 20.81 -14.34 12.04
C THR A 188 21.45 -13.88 13.36
N GLY A 189 20.83 -14.17 14.51
CA GLY A 189 21.40 -13.95 15.83
C GLY A 189 22.31 -15.09 16.29
N ARG A 190 23.49 -15.21 15.66
CA ARG A 190 24.69 -15.82 16.24
C ARG A 190 25.88 -14.93 15.97
#